data_AF-A0A2N1VGP9-F1
#
_entry.id   AF-A0A2N1VGP9-F1
#
_cell.length_a   1.000
_cell.length_b   1.000
_cell.length_c   1.000
_cell.angle_alpha   90.00
_cell.angle_beta   90.00
_cell.angle_gamma   90.00
#
_symmetry.space_group_name_H-M   'P 1'
#
loop_
_entity.id
_entity.type
_entity.pdbx_description
1 polymer ?
#
loop_
_entity_poly.entity_id
_entity_poly.type
_entity_poly.pdbx_seq_one_letter_code
_entity_poly.pdbx_strand_id
1 'polypeptide(L)'
;MEEIKVNQQIESINKKLDVILEEIELQRRHRREMEDLKDDLLRVGKDIYDTAIVELEQVHDQVSTKEILHLGKYLLRNVSTINRSVEQLESLKDFLTDVSPLVRESIMDFMQKLDEYDKKGYFEFAKELSNVTDNIVTSFSKEDVKNLGDNIVTILNTVKNLTQPDMLHTINNALNVYKQLDIVVSKDVSIFKLMKELNTPEVKRGLGFAIQFLKNIANPETNNHMENKPLNKSIN
;
A
#
# COMPACT_ATOMS: atom_id res chain seq x y z
N MET A 1 -54.82 -37.23 13.05
CA MET A 1 -53.62 -36.34 12.98
C MET A 1 -52.58 -36.84 11.98
N GLU A 2 -52.42 -38.15 11.78
CA GLU A 2 -51.45 -38.69 10.81
C GLU A 2 -51.83 -38.48 9.33
N GLU A 3 -53.09 -38.63 8.94
CA GLU A 3 -53.54 -38.39 7.55
C GLU A 3 -53.28 -36.96 7.05
N ILE A 4 -53.46 -35.96 7.91
CA ILE A 4 -53.21 -34.54 7.57
C ILE A 4 -51.72 -34.33 7.27
N LYS A 5 -50.85 -35.01 8.02
CA LYS A 5 -49.40 -34.91 7.87
C LYS A 5 -48.92 -35.58 6.57
N VAL A 6 -49.53 -36.70 6.20
CA VAL A 6 -49.28 -37.38 4.92
C VAL A 6 -49.74 -36.54 3.72
N ASN A 7 -50.92 -35.94 3.79
CA ASN A 7 -51.42 -35.06 2.72
C ASN A 7 -50.55 -33.80 2.54
N GLN A 8 -50.05 -33.23 3.64
CA GLN A 8 -49.10 -32.10 3.58
C GLN A 8 -47.75 -32.49 2.95
N GLN A 9 -47.27 -33.71 3.19
CA GLN A 9 -46.07 -34.23 2.55
C GLN A 9 -46.27 -34.44 1.05
N ILE A 10 -47.43 -34.98 0.64
CA ILE A 10 -47.77 -35.16 -0.79
C ILE A 10 -47.84 -33.80 -1.49
N GLU A 11 -48.48 -32.80 -0.88
CA GLU A 11 -48.54 -31.45 -1.47
C GLU A 11 -47.16 -30.79 -1.59
N SER A 12 -46.28 -31.00 -0.60
CA SER A 12 -44.89 -30.54 -0.66
C SER A 12 -44.08 -31.23 -1.76
N ILE A 13 -44.31 -32.54 -1.97
CA ILE A 13 -43.67 -33.30 -3.05
C ILE A 13 -44.16 -32.83 -4.41
N ASN A 14 -45.47 -32.59 -4.57
CA ASN A 14 -46.03 -32.07 -5.83
C ASN A 14 -45.43 -30.72 -6.20
N LYS A 15 -45.35 -29.78 -5.26
CA LYS A 15 -44.68 -28.49 -5.50
C LYS A 15 -43.22 -28.63 -5.92
N LYS A 16 -42.49 -29.61 -5.35
CA LYS A 16 -41.10 -29.89 -5.75
C LYS A 16 -41.02 -30.55 -7.14
N LEU A 17 -41.97 -31.43 -7.47
CA LEU A 17 -42.06 -32.03 -8.79
C LEU A 17 -42.40 -31.00 -9.86
N ASP A 18 -43.26 -30.03 -9.56
CA ASP A 18 -43.61 -28.93 -10.48
C ASP A 18 -42.38 -28.08 -10.81
N VAL A 19 -41.56 -27.72 -9.81
CA VAL A 19 -40.29 -26.99 -10.01
C VAL A 19 -39.29 -27.81 -10.83
N ILE A 20 -39.19 -29.12 -10.58
CA ILE A 20 -38.31 -30.01 -11.37
C ILE A 20 -38.82 -30.16 -12.81
N LEU A 21 -40.13 -30.24 -13.01
CA LEU A 21 -40.75 -30.32 -14.33
C LEU A 21 -40.47 -29.06 -15.15
N GLU A 22 -40.58 -27.88 -14.54
CA GLU A 22 -40.25 -26.60 -15.16
C GLU A 22 -38.78 -26.55 -15.60
N GLU A 23 -37.86 -26.97 -14.73
CA GLU A 23 -36.42 -27.05 -15.04
C GLU A 23 -36.13 -28.05 -16.18
N ILE A 24 -36.82 -29.20 -16.20
CA ILE A 24 -36.69 -30.21 -17.26
C ILE A 24 -37.20 -29.66 -18.61
N GLU A 25 -38.26 -28.87 -18.61
CA GLU A 25 -38.77 -28.23 -19.82
C GLU A 25 -37.80 -27.18 -20.38
N LEU A 26 -37.20 -26.36 -19.50
CA LEU A 26 -36.15 -25.40 -19.88
C LEU A 26 -34.94 -26.13 -20.47
N GLN A 27 -34.48 -27.22 -19.85
CA GLN A 27 -33.39 -28.03 -20.40
C GLN A 27 -33.73 -28.70 -21.74
N ARG A 28 -34.98 -29.14 -21.94
CA ARG A 28 -35.45 -29.69 -23.22
C ARG A 28 -35.49 -28.64 -24.32
N ARG A 29 -35.79 -27.39 -23.98
CA ARG A 29 -35.78 -26.27 -24.93
C ARG A 29 -34.35 -25.96 -25.38
N HIS A 30 -33.42 -25.84 -24.44
CA HIS A 30 -32.00 -25.64 -24.76
C HIS A 30 -31.41 -26.76 -25.64
N ARG A 31 -31.78 -28.03 -25.38
CA ARG A 31 -31.35 -29.14 -26.25
C ARG A 31 -31.84 -28.99 -27.70
N ARG A 32 -33.07 -28.52 -27.90
CA ARG A 32 -33.63 -28.28 -29.25
C ARG A 32 -32.97 -27.09 -29.93
N GLU A 33 -32.78 -25.99 -29.22
CA GLU A 33 -32.08 -24.81 -29.76
C GLU A 33 -30.63 -25.14 -30.16
N MET A 34 -29.96 -26.02 -29.40
CA MET A 34 -28.62 -26.52 -29.75
C MET A 34 -28.65 -27.45 -30.97
N GLU A 35 -29.71 -28.22 -31.15
CA GLU A 35 -29.90 -29.10 -32.30
C GLU A 35 -30.17 -28.30 -33.58
N ASP A 36 -31.00 -27.26 -33.50
CA ASP A 36 -31.25 -26.31 -34.58
C ASP A 36 -29.98 -25.52 -34.95
N LEU A 37 -29.22 -25.04 -33.94
CA LEU A 37 -27.95 -24.37 -34.16
C LEU A 37 -26.93 -25.30 -34.85
N LYS A 38 -26.92 -26.58 -34.49
CA LYS A 38 -26.06 -27.59 -35.16
C LYS A 38 -26.43 -27.73 -36.63
N ASP A 39 -27.71 -27.79 -36.95
CA ASP A 39 -28.19 -27.93 -38.32
C ASP A 39 -27.94 -26.66 -39.16
N ASP A 40 -28.08 -25.48 -38.56
CA ASP A 40 -27.76 -24.20 -39.20
C ASP A 40 -26.25 -24.04 -39.40
N LEU A 41 -25.42 -24.45 -38.43
CA LEU A 41 -23.97 -24.48 -38.56
C LEU A 41 -23.51 -25.45 -39.65
N LEU A 42 -24.17 -26.59 -39.82
CA LEU A 42 -23.88 -27.53 -40.90
C LEU A 42 -24.20 -26.94 -42.28
N ARG A 43 -25.27 -26.13 -42.38
CA ARG A 43 -25.65 -25.43 -43.61
C ARG A 43 -24.67 -24.33 -43.96
N VAL A 44 -24.42 -23.41 -43.03
CA VAL A 44 -23.50 -22.27 -43.22
C VAL A 44 -22.06 -22.76 -43.38
N GLY A 45 -21.68 -23.84 -42.69
CA GLY A 45 -20.35 -24.44 -42.81
C GLY A 45 -20.03 -24.94 -44.21
N LYS A 46 -21.04 -25.39 -44.97
CA LYS A 46 -20.88 -25.78 -46.38
C LYS A 46 -20.58 -24.56 -47.26
N ASP A 47 -21.33 -23.48 -47.08
CA ASP A 47 -21.14 -22.26 -47.87
C ASP A 47 -19.82 -21.54 -47.53
N ILE A 48 -19.41 -21.57 -46.25
CA ILE A 48 -18.09 -21.09 -45.81
C ILE A 48 -16.97 -21.96 -46.37
N TYR A 49 -17.14 -23.29 -46.42
CA TYR A 49 -16.15 -24.19 -47.02
C TYR A 49 -15.95 -23.91 -48.50
N ASP A 50 -17.04 -23.76 -49.26
CA ASP A 50 -16.98 -23.45 -50.69
C ASP A 50 -16.36 -22.07 -50.95
N THR A 51 -16.68 -21.07 -50.12
CA THR A 51 -16.12 -19.71 -50.22
C THR A 51 -14.65 -19.66 -49.78
N ALA A 52 -14.29 -20.36 -48.70
CA ALA A 52 -12.92 -20.42 -48.21
C ALA A 52 -12.00 -21.09 -49.24
N ILE A 53 -12.44 -22.13 -49.95
CA ILE A 53 -11.64 -22.76 -51.01
C ILE A 53 -11.33 -21.76 -52.13
N VAL A 54 -12.30 -20.91 -52.51
CA VAL A 54 -12.13 -19.89 -53.55
C VAL A 54 -11.22 -18.75 -53.08
N GLU A 55 -11.35 -18.29 -51.83
CA GLU A 55 -10.50 -17.20 -51.31
C GLU A 55 -9.11 -17.67 -50.82
N LEU A 56 -8.95 -18.91 -50.38
CA LEU A 56 -7.66 -19.50 -49.99
C LEU A 56 -6.71 -19.69 -51.17
N GLU A 57 -7.22 -19.72 -52.40
CA GLU A 57 -6.41 -19.69 -53.62
C GLU A 57 -5.61 -18.37 -53.74
N GLN A 58 -6.06 -17.28 -53.08
CA GLN A 58 -5.34 -16.00 -53.01
C GLN A 58 -4.36 -15.90 -51.83
N VAL A 59 -4.41 -16.81 -50.84
CA VAL A 59 -3.59 -16.80 -49.61
C VAL A 59 -2.61 -18.00 -49.56
N HIS A 60 -2.38 -18.64 -50.70
CA HIS A 60 -1.70 -19.93 -50.84
C HIS A 60 -0.31 -20.02 -50.19
N ASP A 61 0.38 -18.90 -49.98
CA ASP A 61 1.75 -18.87 -49.44
C ASP A 61 1.85 -19.07 -47.91
N GLN A 62 0.75 -18.99 -47.14
CA GLN A 62 0.83 -19.00 -45.66
C GLN A 62 -0.09 -19.99 -44.95
N VAL A 63 -1.14 -20.52 -45.61
CA VAL A 63 -2.11 -21.44 -44.97
C VAL A 63 -2.50 -22.54 -45.96
N SER A 64 -2.16 -23.79 -45.63
CA SER A 64 -2.54 -24.93 -46.45
C SER A 64 -3.96 -25.42 -46.13
N THR A 65 -4.68 -25.92 -47.13
CA THR A 65 -6.00 -26.57 -46.97
C THR A 65 -5.96 -27.70 -45.94
N LYS A 66 -4.81 -28.38 -45.83
CA LYS A 66 -4.57 -29.45 -44.86
C LYS A 66 -4.54 -28.95 -43.41
N GLU A 67 -3.97 -27.77 -43.16
CA GLU A 67 -3.92 -27.15 -41.83
C GLU A 67 -5.32 -26.72 -41.37
N ILE A 68 -6.15 -26.21 -42.27
CA ILE A 68 -7.54 -25.82 -41.97
C ILE A 68 -8.39 -27.05 -41.61
N LEU A 69 -8.27 -28.14 -42.38
CA LEU A 69 -8.92 -29.41 -42.06
C LEU A 69 -8.44 -29.98 -40.72
N HIS A 70 -7.15 -29.80 -40.40
CA HIS A 70 -6.59 -30.22 -39.13
C HIS A 70 -7.10 -29.37 -37.97
N LEU A 71 -7.24 -28.05 -38.15
CA LEU A 71 -7.83 -27.14 -37.19
C LEU A 71 -9.31 -27.48 -36.94
N GLY A 72 -10.08 -27.73 -38.00
CA GLY A 72 -11.47 -28.16 -37.90
C GLY A 72 -11.62 -29.49 -37.14
N LYS A 73 -10.79 -30.49 -37.45
CA LYS A 73 -10.74 -31.75 -36.67
C LYS A 73 -10.35 -31.52 -35.21
N TYR A 74 -9.40 -30.61 -34.95
CA TYR A 74 -8.96 -30.29 -33.60
C TYR A 74 -10.06 -29.59 -32.79
N LEU A 75 -10.79 -28.66 -33.40
CA LEU A 75 -11.95 -28.01 -32.80
C LEU A 75 -13.05 -29.04 -32.52
N LEU A 76 -13.46 -29.84 -33.52
CA LEU A 76 -14.47 -30.89 -33.37
C LEU A 76 -14.13 -31.91 -32.28
N ARG A 77 -12.86 -32.34 -32.21
CA ARG A 77 -12.38 -33.26 -31.17
C ARG A 77 -12.44 -32.65 -29.77
N ASN A 78 -12.26 -31.34 -29.66
CA ASN A 78 -12.25 -30.61 -28.40
C ASN A 78 -13.58 -29.89 -28.10
N VAL A 79 -14.65 -30.13 -28.88
CA VAL A 79 -15.97 -29.51 -28.62
C VAL A 79 -16.44 -29.76 -27.20
N SER A 80 -16.22 -30.97 -26.65
CA SER A 80 -16.59 -31.29 -25.27
C SER A 80 -15.80 -30.47 -24.24
N THR A 81 -14.52 -30.19 -24.50
CA THR A 81 -13.68 -29.33 -23.67
C THR A 81 -14.14 -27.89 -23.76
N ILE A 82 -14.43 -27.39 -24.97
CA ILE A 82 -14.96 -26.05 -25.20
C ILE A 82 -16.30 -25.89 -24.50
N ASN A 83 -17.21 -26.86 -24.60
CA ASN A 83 -18.51 -26.83 -23.93
C ASN A 83 -18.35 -26.71 -22.41
N ARG A 84 -17.47 -27.53 -21.81
CA ARG A 84 -17.18 -27.44 -20.37
C ARG A 84 -16.58 -26.09 -19.97
N SER A 85 -15.74 -25.49 -20.82
CA SER A 85 -15.21 -24.15 -20.57
C SER A 85 -16.29 -23.07 -20.67
N VAL A 86 -17.24 -23.21 -21.59
CA VAL A 86 -18.40 -22.32 -21.71
C VAL A 86 -19.32 -22.45 -20.49
N GLU A 87 -19.59 -23.67 -20.04
CA GLU A 87 -20.33 -23.95 -18.80
C GLU A 87 -19.64 -23.33 -17.57
N GLN A 88 -18.30 -23.38 -17.51
CA GLN A 88 -17.54 -22.70 -16.44
C GLN A 88 -17.65 -21.17 -16.52
N LEU A 89 -17.63 -20.59 -17.73
CA LEU A 89 -17.83 -19.16 -17.94
C LEU A 89 -19.23 -18.71 -17.54
N GLU A 90 -20.25 -19.55 -17.76
CA GLU A 90 -21.61 -19.32 -17.29
C GLU A 90 -21.66 -19.30 -15.75
N SER A 91 -21.03 -20.27 -15.09
CA SER A 91 -20.91 -20.27 -13.62
C SER A 91 -20.16 -19.03 -13.07
N LEU A 92 -19.12 -18.57 -13.75
CA LEU A 92 -18.41 -17.32 -13.43
C LEU A 92 -19.30 -16.08 -13.58
N LYS A 93 -20.09 -16.03 -14.66
CA LYS A 93 -21.07 -14.97 -14.90
C LYS A 93 -22.18 -14.98 -13.85
N ASP A 94 -22.68 -16.15 -13.47
CA ASP A 94 -23.71 -16.29 -12.45
C ASP A 94 -23.18 -15.84 -11.10
N PHE A 95 -21.97 -16.28 -10.72
CA PHE A 95 -21.29 -15.78 -9.52
C PHE A 95 -21.09 -14.26 -9.55
N LEU A 96 -20.64 -13.69 -10.67
CA LEU A 96 -20.49 -12.24 -10.82
C LEU A 96 -21.84 -11.52 -10.73
N THR A 97 -22.92 -12.12 -11.20
CA THR A 97 -24.26 -11.55 -11.14
C THR A 97 -24.80 -11.55 -9.72
N ASP A 98 -24.57 -12.64 -8.96
CA ASP A 98 -24.97 -12.78 -7.57
C ASP A 98 -24.13 -11.92 -6.61
N VAL A 99 -22.85 -11.74 -6.92
CA VAL A 99 -21.89 -10.97 -6.09
C VAL A 99 -21.82 -9.50 -6.50
N SER A 100 -22.28 -9.14 -7.71
CA SER A 100 -22.32 -7.75 -8.21
C SER A 100 -22.99 -6.76 -7.23
N PRO A 101 -24.13 -7.07 -6.58
CA PRO A 101 -24.73 -6.18 -5.59
C PRO A 101 -23.82 -5.92 -4.38
N LEU A 102 -23.19 -6.97 -3.83
CA LEU A 102 -22.28 -6.87 -2.68
C LEU A 102 -20.99 -6.12 -3.04
N VAL A 103 -20.48 -6.35 -4.25
CA VAL A 103 -19.28 -5.69 -4.77
C VAL A 103 -19.53 -4.21 -5.01
N ARG A 104 -20.71 -3.81 -5.47
CA ARG A 104 -21.04 -2.39 -5.67
C ARG A 104 -20.98 -1.59 -4.38
N GLU A 105 -21.57 -2.09 -3.30
CA GLU A 105 -21.53 -1.44 -1.99
C GLU A 105 -20.09 -1.40 -1.45
N SER A 106 -19.38 -2.53 -1.51
CA SER A 106 -17.99 -2.63 -1.05
C SER A 106 -17.02 -1.73 -1.83
N ILE A 107 -17.22 -1.58 -3.15
CA ILE A 107 -16.45 -0.66 -3.99
C ILE A 107 -16.76 0.78 -3.61
N MET A 108 -18.02 1.10 -3.32
CA MET A 108 -18.41 2.46 -2.95
C MET A 108 -17.84 2.87 -1.59
N ASP A 109 -17.86 1.98 -0.61
CA ASP A 109 -17.21 2.16 0.69
C ASP A 109 -15.69 2.29 0.56
N PHE A 110 -15.09 1.48 -0.30
CA PHE A 110 -13.66 1.57 -0.60
C PHE A 110 -13.31 2.92 -1.24
N MET A 111 -14.09 3.37 -2.21
CA MET A 111 -13.91 4.67 -2.87
C MET A 111 -14.08 5.83 -1.88
N GLN A 112 -15.06 5.77 -0.97
CA GLN A 112 -15.20 6.77 0.09
C GLN A 112 -13.99 6.79 1.03
N LYS A 113 -13.44 5.64 1.41
CA LYS A 113 -12.22 5.58 2.23
C LYS A 113 -11.01 6.13 1.49
N LEU A 114 -10.87 5.85 0.19
CA LEU A 114 -9.80 6.42 -0.62
C LEU A 114 -9.94 7.93 -0.75
N ASP A 115 -11.15 8.45 -0.97
CA ASP A 115 -11.43 9.90 -0.99
C ASP A 115 -11.16 10.56 0.37
N GLU A 116 -11.51 9.89 1.47
CA GLU A 116 -11.16 10.35 2.81
C GLU A 116 -9.64 10.41 3.02
N TYR A 117 -8.90 9.41 2.54
CA TYR A 117 -7.44 9.38 2.62
C TYR A 117 -6.80 10.45 1.75
N ASP A 118 -7.35 10.70 0.56
CA ASP A 118 -6.91 11.78 -0.32
C ASP A 118 -7.13 13.15 0.32
N LYS A 119 -8.33 13.41 0.85
CA LYS A 119 -8.67 14.66 1.57
C LYS A 119 -7.82 14.88 2.82
N LYS A 120 -7.43 13.82 3.50
CA LYS A 120 -6.51 13.87 4.65
C LYS A 120 -5.04 14.01 4.24
N GLY A 121 -4.73 13.98 2.94
CA GLY A 121 -3.38 14.15 2.40
C GLY A 121 -2.48 12.92 2.53
N TYR A 122 -3.04 11.72 2.75
CA TYR A 122 -2.24 10.50 2.88
C TYR A 122 -1.46 10.18 1.59
N PHE A 123 -2.06 10.41 0.42
CA PHE A 123 -1.37 10.18 -0.85
C PHE A 123 -0.26 11.20 -1.09
N GLU A 124 -0.47 12.47 -0.75
CA GLU A 124 0.57 13.48 -0.81
C GLU A 124 1.73 13.17 0.14
N PHE A 125 1.40 12.82 1.39
CA PHE A 125 2.41 12.40 2.37
C PHE A 125 3.19 11.16 1.90
N ALA A 126 2.51 10.14 1.37
CA ALA A 126 3.16 8.94 0.84
C ALA A 126 4.06 9.25 -0.36
N LYS A 127 3.62 10.15 -1.25
CA LYS A 127 4.41 10.63 -2.38
C LYS A 127 5.67 11.37 -1.91
N GLU A 128 5.55 12.28 -0.96
CA GLU A 128 6.71 12.98 -0.40
C GLU A 128 7.65 12.04 0.35
N LEU A 129 7.12 11.07 1.09
CA LEU A 129 7.93 10.04 1.73
C LEU A 129 8.69 9.19 0.69
N SER A 130 8.06 8.88 -0.45
CA SER A 130 8.73 8.21 -1.57
C SER A 130 9.86 9.07 -2.12
N ASN A 131 9.64 10.37 -2.35
CA ASN A 131 10.68 11.30 -2.81
C ASN A 131 11.87 11.35 -1.84
N VAL A 132 11.58 11.43 -0.53
CA VAL A 132 12.61 11.40 0.52
C VAL A 132 13.37 10.06 0.47
N THR A 133 12.66 8.95 0.32
CA THR A 133 13.27 7.61 0.22
C THR A 133 14.17 7.49 -1.01
N ASP A 134 13.73 7.98 -2.17
CA ASP A 134 14.52 7.99 -3.40
C ASP A 134 15.77 8.87 -3.26
N ASN A 135 15.64 10.06 -2.66
CA ASN A 135 16.77 10.91 -2.36
C ASN A 135 17.77 10.23 -1.41
N ILE A 136 17.27 9.49 -0.42
CA ILE A 136 18.12 8.72 0.49
C ILE A 136 18.85 7.61 -0.26
N VAL A 137 18.14 6.79 -1.04
CA VAL A 137 18.73 5.65 -1.77
C VAL A 137 19.72 6.10 -2.85
N THR A 138 19.51 7.27 -3.46
CA THR A 138 20.42 7.83 -4.48
C THR A 138 21.61 8.56 -3.89
N SER A 139 21.46 9.19 -2.72
CA SER A 139 22.53 10.00 -2.10
C SER A 139 23.38 9.21 -1.10
N PHE A 140 22.85 8.12 -0.55
CA PHE A 140 23.52 7.31 0.47
C PHE A 140 23.80 5.90 -0.06
N SER A 141 24.96 5.37 0.27
CA SER A 141 25.30 3.99 -0.05
C SER A 141 24.43 3.03 0.79
N LYS A 142 24.38 1.75 0.39
CA LYS A 142 23.68 0.71 1.18
C LYS A 142 24.19 0.62 2.62
N GLU A 143 25.47 0.88 2.84
CA GLU A 143 26.09 0.88 4.16
C GLU A 143 25.64 2.09 5.00
N ASP A 144 25.52 3.26 4.39
CA ASP A 144 25.02 4.46 5.05
C ASP A 144 23.56 4.32 5.49
N VAL A 145 22.71 3.72 4.65
CA VAL A 145 21.30 3.46 4.99
C VAL A 145 21.20 2.45 6.15
N LYS A 146 22.07 1.44 6.17
CA LYS A 146 22.13 0.48 7.27
C LYS A 146 22.56 1.16 8.58
N ASN A 147 23.63 1.95 8.54
CA ASN A 147 24.11 2.71 9.69
C ASN A 147 23.04 3.70 10.21
N LEU A 148 22.27 4.33 9.30
CA LEU A 148 21.14 5.19 9.66
C LEU A 148 20.03 4.40 10.35
N GLY A 149 19.64 3.25 9.80
CA GLY A 149 18.63 2.37 10.40
C GLY A 149 19.03 1.88 11.79
N ASP A 150 20.28 1.46 11.96
CA ASP A 150 20.82 0.96 13.23
C ASP A 150 20.89 2.07 14.32
N ASN A 151 21.05 3.34 13.90
CA ASN A 151 21.18 4.49 14.80
C ASN A 151 19.96 5.42 14.85
N ILE A 152 18.85 5.06 14.19
CA ILE A 152 17.69 5.95 14.04
C ILE A 152 17.11 6.39 15.39
N VAL A 153 17.07 5.49 16.38
CA VAL A 153 16.59 5.80 17.74
C VAL A 153 17.50 6.84 18.42
N THR A 154 18.82 6.70 18.31
CA THR A 154 19.79 7.64 18.86
C THR A 154 19.66 9.02 18.22
N ILE A 155 19.50 9.06 16.88
CA ILE A 155 19.31 10.30 16.14
C ILE A 155 18.01 10.99 16.57
N LEU A 156 16.89 10.25 16.63
CA LEU A 156 15.60 10.78 17.06
C LEU A 156 15.64 11.30 18.50
N ASN A 157 16.31 10.59 19.42
CA ASN A 157 16.51 11.07 20.78
C ASN A 157 17.38 12.33 20.84
N THR A 158 18.41 12.41 20.01
CA THR A 158 19.26 13.61 19.92
C THR A 158 18.47 14.80 19.41
N VAL A 159 17.70 14.63 18.33
CA VAL A 159 16.81 15.67 17.80
C VAL A 159 15.80 16.08 18.87
N LYS A 160 15.15 15.12 19.54
CA LYS A 160 14.23 15.39 20.65
C LYS A 160 14.87 16.24 21.74
N ASN A 161 16.07 15.89 22.19
CA ASN A 161 16.82 16.63 23.22
C ASN A 161 17.20 18.05 22.75
N LEU A 162 17.61 18.22 21.49
CA LEU A 162 17.91 19.54 20.92
C LEU A 162 16.65 20.41 20.76
N THR A 163 15.49 19.79 20.51
CA THR A 163 14.19 20.48 20.41
C THR A 163 13.53 20.75 21.77
N GLN A 164 14.18 20.41 22.88
CA GLN A 164 13.66 20.77 24.20
C GLN A 164 13.66 22.30 24.38
N PRO A 165 12.64 22.88 25.06
CA PRO A 165 12.51 24.33 25.20
C PRO A 165 13.79 25.01 25.69
N ASP A 166 14.45 24.47 26.72
CA ASP A 166 15.66 25.04 27.32
C ASP A 166 16.84 25.11 26.33
N MET A 167 17.01 24.07 25.50
CA MET A 167 18.03 24.03 24.46
C MET A 167 17.72 25.00 23.32
N LEU A 168 16.46 25.04 22.86
CA LEU A 168 16.02 25.99 21.83
C LEU A 168 16.21 27.45 22.29
N HIS A 169 15.88 27.76 23.54
CA HIS A 169 16.12 29.09 24.11
C HIS A 169 17.61 29.44 24.14
N THR A 170 18.47 28.49 24.53
CA THR A 170 19.93 28.68 24.56
C THR A 170 20.49 28.93 23.16
N ILE A 171 20.08 28.15 22.17
CA ILE A 171 20.50 28.32 20.76
C ILE A 171 20.03 29.68 20.23
N ASN A 172 18.77 30.05 20.46
CA ASN A 172 18.24 31.33 20.01
C ASN A 172 18.98 32.52 20.65
N ASN A 173 19.30 32.43 21.94
CA ASN A 173 20.09 33.45 22.64
C ASN A 173 21.49 33.57 22.04
N ALA A 174 22.16 32.44 21.78
CA ALA A 174 23.48 32.42 21.14
C ALA A 174 23.45 33.03 19.73
N LEU A 175 22.44 32.70 18.93
CA LEU A 175 22.24 33.26 17.58
C LEU A 175 21.99 34.77 17.61
N ASN A 176 21.21 35.25 18.60
CA ASN A 176 20.97 36.68 18.78
C ASN A 176 22.25 37.42 19.15
N VAL A 177 23.06 36.87 20.06
CA VAL A 177 24.38 37.44 20.39
C VAL A 177 25.28 37.46 19.16
N TYR A 178 25.36 36.36 18.39
CA TYR A 178 26.16 36.31 17.17
C TYR A 178 25.76 37.36 16.13
N LYS A 179 24.45 37.57 15.91
CA LYS A 179 23.94 38.60 14.98
C LYS A 179 24.23 40.03 15.45
N GLN A 180 24.33 40.24 16.76
CA GLN A 180 24.60 41.56 17.37
C GLN A 180 26.09 41.88 17.47
N LEU A 181 26.95 40.86 17.37
CA LEU A 181 28.38 41.06 17.23
C LEU A 181 28.64 41.50 15.78
N ASP A 182 28.74 42.81 15.55
CA ASP A 182 29.47 43.33 14.39
C ASP A 182 30.94 42.93 14.60
N ILE A 183 31.33 41.76 14.08
CA ILE A 183 32.70 41.23 14.12
C ILE A 183 33.55 42.01 13.12
N VAL A 184 33.70 43.31 13.37
CA VAL A 184 34.84 44.09 12.91
C VAL A 184 35.65 44.33 14.16
N VAL A 185 36.64 43.47 14.41
CA VAL A 185 37.66 43.69 15.45
C VAL A 185 38.50 44.88 15.00
N SER A 186 37.95 46.07 15.18
CA SER A 186 38.57 47.35 14.89
C SER A 186 38.92 47.95 16.25
N LYS A 187 40.10 47.58 16.74
CA LYS A 187 41.05 48.44 17.48
C LYS A 187 42.14 47.55 18.09
N ASP A 188 43.37 48.01 17.98
CA ASP A 188 44.54 47.42 18.65
C ASP A 188 44.26 47.29 20.15
N VAL A 189 43.93 46.07 20.60
CA VAL A 189 43.68 45.80 22.00
C VAL A 189 45.03 45.70 22.70
N SER A 190 45.34 46.67 23.57
CA SER A 190 46.56 46.67 24.37
C SER A 190 46.57 45.49 25.35
N ILE A 191 47.71 44.80 25.50
CA ILE A 191 47.92 43.68 26.43
C ILE A 191 47.46 44.02 27.86
N PHE A 192 47.65 45.27 28.30
CA PHE A 192 47.20 45.70 29.62
C PHE A 192 45.67 45.77 29.73
N LYS A 193 44.98 46.19 28.67
CA LYS A 193 43.50 46.21 28.63
C LYS A 193 42.94 44.80 28.66
N LEU A 194 43.55 43.86 27.93
CA LEU A 194 43.18 42.44 27.99
C LEU A 194 43.32 41.88 29.41
N MET A 195 44.44 42.14 30.09
CA MET A 195 44.65 41.69 31.46
C MET A 195 43.62 42.28 32.44
N LYS A 196 43.21 43.53 32.23
CA LYS A 196 42.13 44.16 33.01
C LYS A 196 40.76 43.55 32.69
N GLU A 197 40.48 43.25 31.42
CA GLU A 197 39.24 42.61 30.96
C GLU A 197 39.11 41.18 31.49
N LEU A 198 40.20 40.40 31.52
CA LEU A 198 40.21 39.07 32.14
C LEU A 198 39.87 39.10 33.64
N ASN A 199 40.12 40.23 34.30
CA ASN A 199 39.82 40.41 35.72
C ASN A 199 38.35 40.85 35.99
N THR A 200 37.56 41.11 34.95
CA THR A 200 36.14 41.47 35.08
C THR A 200 35.30 40.32 35.66
N PRO A 201 34.26 40.62 36.45
CA PRO A 201 33.43 39.59 37.07
C PRO A 201 32.73 38.70 36.04
N GLU A 202 32.38 39.23 34.86
CA GLU A 202 31.75 38.50 33.76
C GLU A 202 32.71 37.43 33.20
N VAL A 203 33.95 37.82 32.87
CA VAL A 203 34.94 36.91 32.30
C VAL A 203 35.39 35.86 33.32
N LYS A 204 35.56 36.24 34.60
CA LYS A 204 35.86 35.27 35.66
C LYS A 204 34.76 34.24 35.86
N ARG A 205 33.49 34.67 35.82
CA ARG A 205 32.34 33.75 35.89
C ARG A 205 32.31 32.83 34.68
N GLY A 206 32.57 33.35 33.48
CA GLY A 206 32.68 32.55 32.25
C GLY A 206 33.79 31.50 32.31
N LEU A 207 34.99 31.89 32.76
CA LEU A 207 36.10 30.97 32.97
C LEU A 207 35.80 29.92 34.05
N GLY A 208 35.16 30.32 35.15
CA GLY A 208 34.71 29.40 36.19
C GLY A 208 33.70 28.36 35.67
N PHE A 209 32.72 28.81 34.88
CA PHE A 209 31.78 27.93 34.19
C PHE A 209 32.50 26.98 33.23
N ALA A 210 33.42 27.47 32.40
CA ALA A 210 34.18 26.64 31.46
C ALA A 210 34.99 25.55 32.18
N ILE A 211 35.64 25.90 33.28
CA ILE A 211 36.37 24.94 34.11
C ILE A 211 35.42 23.89 34.71
N GLN A 212 34.26 24.31 35.23
CA GLN A 212 33.28 23.40 35.82
C GLN A 212 32.64 22.48 34.76
N PHE A 213 32.34 23.01 33.59
CA PHE A 213 31.84 22.26 32.45
C PHE A 213 32.85 21.20 31.99
N LEU A 214 34.12 21.58 31.83
CA LEU A 214 35.19 20.64 31.47
C LEU A 214 35.39 19.55 32.53
N LYS A 215 35.29 19.88 33.82
CA LYS A 215 35.34 18.89 34.90
C LYS A 215 34.18 17.89 34.82
N ASN A 216 32.98 18.35 34.48
CA ASN A 216 31.81 17.48 34.35
C ASN A 216 31.87 16.58 33.12
N ILE A 217 32.50 17.02 32.02
CA ILE A 217 32.75 16.18 30.84
C ILE A 217 33.84 15.13 31.14
N ALA A 218 34.90 15.51 31.83
CA ALA A 218 36.03 14.62 32.13
C ALA A 218 35.69 13.55 33.19
N ASN A 219 34.77 13.85 34.12
CA ASN A 219 34.30 12.92 35.16
C ASN A 219 32.77 12.78 35.14
N PRO A 220 32.21 11.97 34.23
CA PRO A 220 30.77 11.77 34.10
C PRO A 220 30.11 11.11 35.33
N GLU A 221 30.88 10.44 36.20
CA GLU A 221 30.40 9.74 37.42
C GLU A 221 29.81 10.69 38.48
N THR A 222 30.16 11.98 38.47
CA THR A 222 29.78 12.92 39.53
C THR A 222 28.30 13.34 39.52
N ASN A 223 27.56 13.07 38.44
CA ASN A 223 26.13 13.39 38.33
C ASN A 223 25.20 12.30 38.88
N ASN A 224 25.67 11.07 39.09
CA ASN A 224 24.84 9.98 39.64
C ASN A 224 24.58 10.11 41.15
N HIS A 225 25.27 11.02 41.86
CA HIS A 225 25.12 11.20 43.30
C HIS A 225 24.12 12.30 43.71
N MET A 226 23.59 13.10 42.78
CA MET A 226 22.58 14.12 43.12
C MET A 226 21.13 13.64 43.02
N GLU A 227 20.87 12.46 42.45
CA GLU A 227 19.51 11.94 42.26
C GLU A 227 19.02 11.04 43.42
N ASN A 228 19.92 10.64 44.33
CA ASN A 228 19.59 9.73 45.45
C ASN A 228 19.67 10.41 46.82
N LYS A 229 19.00 11.55 47.01
CA LYS A 229 18.67 12.02 48.36
C LYS A 229 17.20 11.68 48.62
N PRO A 230 16.89 10.70 49.49
CA PRO A 230 15.49 10.39 49.79
C PRO A 230 14.86 11.62 50.44
N LEU A 231 13.71 12.04 49.89
CA LEU A 231 12.81 13.00 50.50
C LEU A 231 12.43 12.45 51.89
N ASN A 232 13.09 12.93 52.94
CA ASN A 232 12.63 12.67 54.30
C ASN A 232 11.33 13.46 54.49
N LYS A 233 10.19 12.77 54.32
CA LYS A 233 8.90 13.20 54.84
C LYS A 233 9.03 13.24 56.37
N SER A 234 9.36 14.40 56.92
CA SER A 234 9.08 14.69 58.32
C SER A 234 7.57 14.91 58.46
N ILE A 235 6.89 13.87 58.91
CA ILE A 235 5.62 13.97 59.62
C ILE A 235 5.94 14.50 61.01
N ASN A 236 5.50 15.73 61.31
CA ASN A 236 4.86 16.14 62.56
C ASN A 236 4.36 17.58 62.42
#